data_AF-A0A953QDT2-F1
#
_entry.id   AF-A0A953QDT2-F1
#
_cell.length_a   1.000
_cell.length_b   1.000
_cell.length_c   1.000
_cell.angle_alpha   90.00
_cell.angle_beta   90.00
_cell.angle_gamma   90.00
#
_symmetry.space_group_name_H-M   'P 1'
#
loop_
_entity.id
_entity.type
_entity.pdbx_description
1 polymer ?
#
loop_
_entity_poly.entity_id
_entity_poly.type
_entity_poly.pdbx_seq_one_letter_code
_entity_poly.pdbx_strand_id
1 'polypeptide(L)'
;MVSQSGRRVRWVSCELHSGPARAGECGVHVHQTDLHFYLAGRATRDEIVTLEEHVFRCGACRDLLASAAQFIRNFTAPRLASVAYRGPERRREQRIPTQGIGLLRIVYPTFSTRIEFEVVDVSNNGLRIRTLLGFEPGSILQLQVSHHFILAEVRYCIEDEGVFDSGLQIIDMQTSGEQWWQVRSAKIRTGDLAEEEGFEPPSESPR
;
A
#
# COMPACT_ATOMS: atom_id res chain seq x y z
N MET A 1 20.70 -2.10 -22.58
CA MET A 1 19.74 -1.07 -22.15
C MET A 1 18.44 -1.33 -22.90
N VAL A 2 17.43 -1.92 -22.25
CA VAL A 2 16.11 -2.12 -22.86
C VAL A 2 15.39 -0.78 -22.77
N SER A 3 15.18 -0.11 -23.90
CA SER A 3 14.35 1.08 -23.97
C SER A 3 12.93 0.68 -23.57
N GLN A 4 12.51 1.00 -22.35
CA GLN A 4 11.13 0.85 -21.94
C GLN A 4 10.31 1.81 -22.80
N SER A 5 9.62 1.30 -23.81
CA SER A 5 8.62 2.06 -24.54
C SER A 5 7.55 2.47 -23.54
N GLY A 6 7.54 3.75 -23.16
CA GLY A 6 6.55 4.30 -22.23
C GLY A 6 5.14 3.97 -22.73
N ARG A 7 4.43 3.14 -21.98
CA ARG A 7 3.01 2.91 -22.21
C ARG A 7 2.30 4.25 -21.99
N ARG A 8 1.37 4.60 -22.88
CA ARG A 8 0.49 5.76 -22.68
C ARG A 8 -0.82 5.27 -22.09
N VAL A 9 -1.35 6.02 -21.12
CA VAL A 9 -2.74 5.85 -20.65
C VAL A 9 -3.67 5.89 -21.85
N ARG A 10 -4.54 4.89 -21.96
CA ARG A 10 -5.58 4.86 -22.98
C ARG A 10 -6.81 5.55 -22.45
N TRP A 11 -7.33 6.37 -23.34
CA TRP A 11 -8.48 7.20 -23.12
C TRP A 11 -9.60 6.69 -24.02
N VAL A 12 -10.78 6.49 -23.46
CA VAL A 12 -11.96 6.04 -24.20
C VAL A 12 -13.00 7.16 -24.19
N SER A 13 -13.50 7.52 -25.38
CA SER A 13 -14.60 8.47 -25.49
C SER A 13 -15.86 7.92 -24.84
N CYS A 14 -16.62 8.78 -24.18
CA CYS A 14 -17.88 8.42 -23.54
C CYS A 14 -19.01 8.25 -24.58
N GLU A 15 -18.94 7.22 -25.42
CA GLU A 15 -19.89 7.09 -26.54
C GLU A 15 -21.08 6.15 -26.27
N LEU A 16 -21.12 5.38 -25.16
CA LEU A 16 -21.92 4.14 -25.20
C LEU A 16 -22.66 3.68 -23.93
N HIS A 17 -23.02 4.56 -23.00
CA HIS A 17 -23.95 4.15 -21.92
C HIS A 17 -25.20 5.02 -21.90
N SER A 18 -26.25 4.53 -22.56
CA SER A 18 -27.61 5.06 -22.66
C SER A 18 -28.38 5.02 -21.33
N GLY A 19 -27.74 5.39 -20.22
CA GLY A 19 -28.36 5.56 -18.91
C GLY A 19 -28.62 7.05 -18.63
N PRO A 20 -29.54 7.40 -17.72
CA PRO A 20 -29.81 8.80 -17.38
C PRO A 20 -28.53 9.43 -16.81
N ALA A 21 -27.95 10.34 -17.61
CA ALA A 21 -26.72 11.04 -17.30
C ALA A 21 -26.84 11.80 -15.98
N ARG A 22 -26.11 11.34 -14.94
CA ARG A 22 -25.82 12.21 -13.81
C ARG A 22 -24.74 13.19 -14.27
N ALA A 23 -25.12 14.47 -14.27
CA ALA A 23 -24.33 15.59 -14.77
C ALA A 23 -22.93 15.62 -14.12
N GLY A 24 -21.92 15.48 -14.99
CA GLY A 24 -20.50 15.49 -14.67
C GLY A 24 -19.75 15.25 -15.97
N GLU A 25 -19.73 16.26 -16.82
CA GLU A 25 -19.22 16.25 -18.20
C GLU A 25 -17.75 15.83 -18.26
N CYS A 26 -17.50 14.53 -18.42
CA CYS A 26 -16.18 14.03 -18.78
C CYS A 26 -16.33 13.27 -20.10
N GLY A 27 -16.00 13.93 -21.21
CA GLY A 27 -16.15 13.34 -22.56
C GLY A 27 -15.20 12.16 -22.83
N VAL A 28 -14.20 11.96 -21.96
CA VAL A 28 -13.15 10.97 -22.13
C VAL A 28 -12.87 10.32 -20.78
N HIS A 29 -12.88 8.99 -20.71
CA HIS A 29 -12.61 8.22 -19.51
C HIS A 29 -11.31 7.42 -19.61
N VAL A 30 -10.72 7.07 -18.48
CA VAL A 30 -9.60 6.12 -18.42
C VAL A 30 -10.09 4.73 -18.81
N HIS A 31 -9.35 4.03 -19.67
CA HIS A 31 -9.63 2.64 -19.99
C HIS A 31 -9.50 1.74 -18.75
N GLN A 32 -10.45 0.83 -18.54
CA GLN A 32 -10.51 -0.03 -17.34
C GLN A 32 -9.18 -0.76 -17.04
N THR A 33 -8.49 -1.27 -18.06
CA THR A 33 -7.18 -1.92 -17.90
C THR A 33 -6.12 -1.02 -17.27
N ASP A 34 -6.15 0.28 -17.53
CA ASP A 34 -5.15 1.21 -16.99
C ASP A 34 -5.45 1.54 -15.52
N LEU A 35 -6.73 1.52 -15.12
CA LEU A 35 -7.12 1.52 -13.71
C LEU A 35 -6.64 0.24 -13.00
N HIS A 36 -6.73 -0.93 -13.64
CA HIS A 36 -6.16 -2.15 -13.08
C HIS A 36 -4.64 -2.07 -12.93
N PHE A 37 -3.92 -1.52 -13.90
CA PHE A 37 -2.48 -1.31 -13.77
C PHE A 37 -2.14 -0.34 -12.65
N TYR A 38 -2.90 0.72 -12.50
CA TYR A 38 -2.77 1.67 -11.39
C TYR A 38 -3.01 1.00 -10.03
N LEU A 39 -4.11 0.27 -9.87
CA LEU A 39 -4.41 -0.50 -8.66
C LEU A 39 -3.30 -1.51 -8.34
N ALA A 40 -2.79 -2.18 -9.36
CA ALA A 40 -1.70 -3.13 -9.21
C ALA A 40 -0.33 -2.46 -8.99
N GLY A 41 -0.19 -1.14 -8.98
CA GLY A 41 1.12 -0.48 -8.86
C GLY A 41 2.03 -0.63 -10.09
N ARG A 42 1.47 -1.03 -11.24
CA ARG A 42 2.19 -1.22 -12.53
C ARG A 42 2.16 0.01 -13.44
N ALA A 43 1.46 1.06 -13.05
CA ALA A 43 1.46 2.32 -13.78
C ALA A 43 2.80 3.04 -13.56
N THR A 44 3.34 3.62 -14.63
CA THR A 44 4.52 4.49 -14.54
C THR A 44 4.20 5.77 -13.76
N ARG A 45 5.22 6.49 -13.31
CA ARG A 45 5.04 7.73 -12.54
C ARG A 45 4.17 8.77 -13.29
N ASP A 46 4.39 8.93 -14.59
CA ASP A 46 3.65 9.89 -15.40
C ASP A 46 2.19 9.45 -15.62
N GLU A 47 1.98 8.15 -15.83
CA GLU A 47 0.63 7.57 -15.90
C GLU A 47 -0.10 7.75 -14.56
N ILE A 48 0.56 7.51 -13.44
CA ILE A 48 -0.01 7.71 -12.09
C ILE A 48 -0.50 9.15 -11.93
N VAL A 49 0.35 10.16 -12.17
CA VAL A 49 -0.05 11.58 -12.03
C VAL A 49 -1.26 11.90 -12.91
N THR A 50 -1.24 11.42 -14.14
CA THR A 50 -2.32 11.63 -15.11
C THR A 50 -3.63 10.98 -14.67
N LEU A 51 -3.56 9.74 -14.19
CA LEU A 51 -4.71 8.97 -13.71
C LEU A 51 -5.30 9.60 -12.44
N GLU A 52 -4.45 10.04 -11.52
CA GLU A 52 -4.86 10.69 -10.29
C GLU A 52 -5.61 11.98 -10.54
N GLU A 53 -5.06 12.87 -11.38
CA GLU A 53 -5.71 14.12 -11.73
C GLU A 53 -7.10 13.88 -12.36
N HIS A 54 -7.18 12.87 -13.24
CA HIS A 54 -8.43 12.52 -13.90
C HIS A 54 -9.47 11.94 -12.93
N VAL A 55 -9.11 10.88 -12.18
CA VAL A 55 -10.00 10.21 -11.21
C VAL A 55 -10.47 11.18 -10.13
N PHE A 56 -9.64 12.14 -9.77
CA PHE A 56 -10.01 13.20 -8.84
C PHE A 56 -11.15 14.08 -9.39
N ARG A 57 -11.13 14.40 -10.69
CA ARG A 57 -12.15 15.27 -11.34
C ARG A 57 -13.34 14.50 -11.93
N CYS A 58 -13.20 13.22 -12.23
CA CYS A 58 -14.17 12.41 -12.94
C CYS A 58 -14.87 11.40 -12.01
N GLY A 59 -16.14 11.67 -11.67
CA GLY A 59 -16.95 10.79 -10.82
C GLY A 59 -17.12 9.38 -11.39
N ALA A 60 -17.36 9.25 -12.69
CA ALA A 60 -17.52 7.94 -13.34
C ALA A 60 -16.24 7.08 -13.26
N CYS A 61 -15.06 7.68 -13.45
CA CYS A 61 -13.80 6.95 -13.30
C CYS A 61 -13.51 6.62 -11.82
N ARG A 62 -13.97 7.43 -10.88
CA ARG A 62 -13.90 7.11 -9.44
C ARG A 62 -14.77 5.89 -9.10
N ASP A 63 -15.99 5.85 -9.61
CA ASP A 63 -16.90 4.71 -9.44
C ASP A 63 -16.37 3.43 -10.12
N LEU A 64 -15.78 3.57 -11.31
CA LEU A 64 -15.13 2.47 -12.01
C LEU A 64 -13.92 1.93 -11.22
N LEU A 65 -13.12 2.82 -10.64
CA LEU A 65 -11.97 2.46 -9.82
C LEU A 65 -12.39 1.79 -8.52
N ALA A 66 -13.46 2.28 -7.89
CA ALA A 66 -14.10 1.63 -6.75
C ALA A 66 -14.59 0.22 -7.10
N SER A 67 -15.24 0.05 -8.26
CA SER A 67 -15.71 -1.24 -8.75
C SER A 67 -14.55 -2.20 -9.02
N ALA A 68 -13.46 -1.72 -9.63
CA ALA A 68 -12.26 -2.51 -9.88
C ALA A 68 -11.56 -2.92 -8.56
N ALA A 69 -11.49 -2.03 -7.56
CA ALA A 69 -10.96 -2.34 -6.24
C ALA A 69 -11.81 -3.40 -5.52
N GLN A 70 -13.14 -3.28 -5.58
CA GLN A 70 -14.06 -4.30 -5.05
C GLN A 70 -13.91 -5.65 -5.76
N PHE A 71 -13.71 -5.64 -7.07
CA PHE A 71 -13.46 -6.87 -7.84
C PHE A 71 -12.18 -7.57 -7.35
N ILE A 72 -11.07 -6.83 -7.22
CA ILE A 72 -9.81 -7.37 -6.68
C ILE A 72 -10.04 -7.95 -5.29
N ARG A 73 -10.74 -7.23 -4.41
CA ARG A 73 -11.06 -7.69 -3.05
C ARG A 73 -11.81 -9.01 -3.05
N ASN A 74 -12.89 -9.11 -3.83
CA ASN A 74 -13.71 -10.33 -3.89
C ASN A 74 -12.95 -11.54 -4.44
N PHE A 75 -11.95 -11.33 -5.29
CA PHE A 75 -11.18 -12.41 -5.90
C PHE A 75 -9.99 -12.87 -5.04
N THR A 76 -9.40 -11.97 -4.26
CA THR A 76 -8.13 -12.21 -3.54
C THR A 76 -8.31 -12.46 -2.05
N ALA A 77 -9.34 -11.87 -1.43
CA ALA A 77 -9.64 -12.08 -0.03
C ALA A 77 -10.90 -12.94 0.12
N PRO A 78 -10.80 -14.20 0.58
CA PRO A 78 -11.97 -14.91 1.08
C PRO A 78 -12.61 -14.02 2.16
N ARG A 79 -13.93 -13.79 2.08
CA ARG A 79 -14.71 -13.00 3.04
C ARG A 79 -14.64 -13.64 4.43
N LEU A 80 -13.54 -13.44 5.13
CA LEU A 80 -13.45 -13.68 6.55
C LEU A 80 -14.18 -12.50 7.18
N ALA A 81 -15.43 -12.70 7.59
CA ALA A 81 -16.13 -11.73 8.42
C ALA A 81 -15.22 -11.37 9.61
N SER A 82 -14.91 -10.08 9.77
CA SER A 82 -14.12 -9.57 10.89
C SER A 82 -14.96 -9.63 12.16
N VAL A 83 -15.24 -10.83 12.64
CA VAL A 83 -15.76 -11.02 13.99
C VAL A 83 -14.60 -10.72 14.93
N ALA A 84 -14.78 -9.77 15.85
CA ALA A 84 -13.83 -9.46 16.90
C ALA A 84 -13.62 -10.71 17.78
N TYR A 85 -12.68 -11.56 17.36
CA TYR A 85 -12.49 -12.89 17.92
C TYR A 85 -11.68 -12.79 19.21
N ARG A 86 -12.30 -13.12 20.34
CA ARG A 86 -11.67 -13.20 21.67
C ARG A 86 -11.35 -14.65 22.06
N GLY A 87 -10.71 -15.42 21.19
CA GLY A 87 -10.30 -16.80 21.52
C GLY A 87 -8.80 -17.04 21.39
N PRO A 88 -8.32 -18.28 21.60
CA PRO A 88 -6.91 -18.64 21.53
C PRO A 88 -6.30 -18.25 20.18
N GLU A 89 -5.02 -17.89 20.18
CA GLU A 89 -4.25 -17.48 19.00
C GLU A 89 -4.50 -18.41 17.80
N ARG A 90 -4.93 -17.83 16.66
CA ARG A 90 -5.33 -18.56 15.45
C ARG A 90 -4.37 -18.35 14.28
N ARG A 91 -3.33 -17.52 14.45
CA ARG A 91 -2.35 -17.26 13.39
C ARG A 91 -1.68 -18.56 12.98
N ARG A 92 -1.74 -18.85 11.68
CA ARG A 92 -1.06 -20.00 11.07
C ARG A 92 0.40 -19.70 10.72
N GLU A 93 0.78 -18.43 10.75
CA GLU A 93 2.09 -17.95 10.33
C GLU A 93 2.75 -17.16 11.45
N GLN A 94 4.06 -17.36 11.61
CA GLN A 94 4.89 -16.55 12.47
C GLN A 94 4.99 -15.13 11.91
N ARG A 95 4.86 -14.14 12.80
CA ARG A 95 5.12 -12.73 12.49
C ARG A 95 6.54 -12.38 12.92
N ILE A 96 7.23 -11.63 12.08
CA ILE A 96 8.56 -11.12 12.34
C ILE A 96 8.41 -9.65 12.73
N PRO A 97 8.70 -9.28 13.99
CA PRO A 97 8.77 -7.87 14.38
C PRO A 97 9.75 -7.15 13.47
N THR A 98 9.31 -6.04 12.90
CA THR A 98 10.10 -5.25 11.96
C THR A 98 9.89 -3.79 12.32
N GLN A 99 10.94 -2.97 12.18
CA GLN A 99 10.83 -1.53 12.29
C GLN A 99 11.17 -0.95 10.91
N GLY A 100 10.28 -0.12 10.39
CA GLY A 100 10.49 0.52 9.10
C GLY A 100 9.44 1.59 8.86
N ILE A 101 9.81 2.64 8.15
CA ILE A 101 8.90 3.70 7.76
C ILE A 101 8.50 3.54 6.29
N GLY A 102 7.27 3.92 5.97
CA GLY A 102 6.76 3.87 4.61
C GLY A 102 5.77 4.99 4.33
N LEU A 103 5.36 5.07 3.07
CA LEU A 103 4.30 5.97 2.61
C LEU A 103 3.12 5.14 2.16
N LEU A 104 1.94 5.39 2.69
CA LEU A 104 0.71 4.75 2.23
C LEU A 104 -0.22 5.74 1.57
N ARG A 105 -1.16 5.18 0.82
CA ARG A 105 -2.26 5.90 0.22
C ARG A 105 -3.53 5.06 0.26
N ILE A 106 -4.64 5.70 0.62
CA ILE A 106 -5.96 5.10 0.51
C ILE A 106 -6.38 5.15 -0.97
N VAL A 107 -6.66 3.98 -1.52
CA VAL A 107 -7.11 3.80 -2.91
C VAL A 107 -8.63 3.65 -2.95
N TYR A 108 -9.21 3.05 -1.92
CA TYR A 108 -10.65 2.87 -1.75
C TYR A 108 -11.02 2.86 -0.26
N PRO A 109 -12.12 3.51 0.18
CA PRO A 109 -13.19 4.12 -0.63
C PRO A 109 -12.90 5.53 -1.15
N THR A 110 -11.92 6.22 -0.56
CA THR A 110 -11.59 7.61 -0.91
C THR A 110 -10.12 7.74 -1.22
N PHE A 111 -9.77 8.49 -2.27
CA PHE A 111 -8.39 8.81 -2.56
C PHE A 111 -7.82 9.79 -1.53
N SER A 112 -6.74 9.38 -0.86
CA SER A 112 -6.02 10.25 0.06
C SER A 112 -4.71 10.78 -0.56
N THR A 113 -4.14 11.80 0.08
CA THR A 113 -2.72 12.13 -0.04
C THR A 113 -1.86 11.00 0.56
N ARG A 114 -0.55 11.08 0.36
CA ARG A 114 0.40 10.15 0.97
C ARG A 114 0.48 10.41 2.48
N ILE A 115 0.48 9.33 3.26
CA ILE A 115 0.52 9.36 4.71
C ILE A 115 1.70 8.50 5.16
N GLU A 116 2.48 9.00 6.11
CA GLU A 116 3.56 8.22 6.72
C GLU A 116 3.01 7.16 7.66
N PHE A 117 3.68 6.01 7.70
CA PHE A 117 3.36 4.92 8.60
C PHE A 117 4.60 4.19 9.07
N GLU A 118 4.49 3.50 10.20
CA GLU A 118 5.51 2.59 10.72
C GLU A 118 5.05 1.14 10.53
N VAL A 119 5.91 0.28 10.00
CA VAL A 119 5.73 -1.17 10.00
C VAL A 119 6.06 -1.68 11.40
N VAL A 120 5.15 -2.46 11.99
CA VAL A 120 5.32 -3.05 13.33
C VAL A 120 5.71 -4.52 13.24
N ASP A 121 5.01 -5.28 12.40
CA ASP A 121 5.33 -6.67 12.11
C ASP A 121 4.85 -7.10 10.73
N VAL A 122 5.51 -8.12 10.17
CA VAL A 122 5.20 -8.68 8.85
C VAL A 122 5.05 -10.19 8.92
N SER A 123 4.18 -10.74 8.07
CA SER A 123 4.07 -12.18 7.78
C SER A 123 4.01 -12.39 6.26
N ASN A 124 3.87 -13.64 5.80
CA ASN A 124 3.80 -13.91 4.36
C ASN A 124 2.53 -13.31 3.72
N ASN A 125 1.42 -13.29 4.46
CA ASN A 125 0.11 -12.88 3.95
C ASN A 125 -0.43 -11.58 4.56
N GLY A 126 0.32 -10.93 5.45
CA GLY A 126 -0.17 -9.75 6.12
C GLY A 126 0.93 -8.89 6.72
N LEU A 127 0.54 -7.70 7.15
CA LEU A 127 1.40 -6.74 7.79
C LEU A 127 0.61 -6.00 8.87
N ARG A 128 1.26 -5.58 9.95
CA ARG A 128 0.71 -4.62 10.91
C ARG A 128 1.45 -3.31 10.78
N ILE A 129 0.70 -2.23 10.63
CA ILE A 129 1.22 -0.87 10.58
C ILE A 129 0.65 -0.01 11.67
N ARG A 130 1.38 1.05 11.97
CA ARG A 130 1.06 2.07 12.94
C ARG A 130 1.00 3.43 12.25
N THR A 131 -0.05 4.19 12.53
CA THR A 131 -0.34 5.47 11.87
C THR A 131 -1.06 6.42 12.81
N LEU A 132 -1.09 7.72 12.46
CA LEU A 132 -1.90 8.72 13.16
C LEU A 132 -3.35 8.80 12.63
N LEU A 133 -3.71 8.02 11.60
CA LEU A 133 -5.02 8.05 10.96
C LEU A 133 -5.69 6.67 11.03
N GLY A 134 -6.94 6.62 11.49
CA GLY A 134 -7.74 5.40 11.46
C GLY A 134 -8.21 5.03 10.05
N PHE A 135 -8.31 3.73 9.77
CA PHE A 135 -8.82 3.22 8.50
C PHE A 135 -10.04 2.31 8.69
N GLU A 136 -11.00 2.40 7.78
CA GLU A 136 -12.16 1.52 7.78
C GLU A 136 -11.78 0.10 7.33
N PRO A 137 -12.22 -0.97 8.03
CA PRO A 137 -12.06 -2.33 7.54
C PRO A 137 -12.63 -2.52 6.14
N GLY A 138 -11.87 -3.17 5.27
CA GLY A 138 -12.19 -3.32 3.84
C GLY A 138 -11.64 -2.22 2.94
N SER A 139 -11.01 -1.17 3.50
CA SER A 139 -10.28 -0.18 2.71
C SER A 139 -9.11 -0.82 1.98
N ILE A 140 -8.86 -0.38 0.75
CA ILE A 140 -7.72 -0.83 -0.05
C ILE A 140 -6.64 0.25 0.03
N LEU A 141 -5.47 -0.15 0.50
CA LEU A 141 -4.31 0.71 0.69
C LEU A 141 -3.22 0.30 -0.30
N GLN A 142 -2.55 1.30 -0.86
CA GLN A 142 -1.30 1.14 -1.58
C GLN A 142 -0.17 1.64 -0.68
N LEU A 143 0.74 0.74 -0.32
CA LEU A 143 1.87 1.03 0.56
C LEU A 143 3.15 1.03 -0.27
N GLN A 144 4.02 1.98 0.02
CA GLN A 144 5.39 2.07 -0.49
C GLN A 144 6.34 1.91 0.69
N VAL A 145 7.05 0.78 0.73
CA VAL A 145 8.09 0.49 1.73
C VAL A 145 9.40 0.29 0.99
N SER A 146 10.36 1.20 1.18
CA SER A 146 11.61 1.23 0.43
C SER A 146 11.38 1.24 -1.09
N HIS A 147 11.60 0.10 -1.76
CA HIS A 147 11.45 -0.10 -3.21
C HIS A 147 10.30 -1.07 -3.56
N HIS A 148 9.43 -1.35 -2.59
CA HIS A 148 8.30 -2.25 -2.76
C HIS A 148 6.98 -1.47 -2.76
N PHE A 149 6.09 -1.87 -3.67
CA PHE A 149 4.71 -1.44 -3.70
C PHE A 149 3.83 -2.60 -3.27
N ILE A 150 3.07 -2.41 -2.21
CA ILE A 150 2.21 -3.44 -1.63
C ILE A 150 0.77 -2.93 -1.75
N LEU A 151 -0.10 -3.73 -2.37
CA LEU A 151 -1.53 -3.51 -2.33
C LEU A 151 -2.10 -4.37 -1.21
N ALA A 152 -2.82 -3.77 -0.26
CA ALA A 152 -3.34 -4.49 0.90
C ALA A 152 -4.76 -4.03 1.29
N GLU A 153 -5.52 -4.94 1.87
CA GLU A 153 -6.84 -4.66 2.45
C GLU A 153 -6.73 -4.50 3.97
N VAL A 154 -7.36 -3.48 4.53
CA VAL A 154 -7.48 -3.30 5.98
C VAL A 154 -8.40 -4.38 6.55
N ARG A 155 -7.88 -5.21 7.46
CA ARG A 155 -8.64 -6.26 8.15
C ARG A 155 -9.23 -5.78 9.47
N TYR A 156 -8.48 -4.95 10.18
CA TYR A 156 -8.90 -4.26 11.39
C TYR A 156 -8.06 -2.99 11.58
N CYS A 157 -8.60 -2.05 12.34
CA CYS A 157 -7.92 -0.84 12.80
C CYS A 157 -8.33 -0.63 14.26
N ILE A 158 -7.35 -0.49 15.15
CA ILE A 158 -7.56 -0.33 16.59
C ILE A 158 -6.82 0.94 17.01
N GLU A 159 -7.52 1.83 17.69
CA GLU A 159 -6.94 3.01 18.32
C GLU A 159 -6.35 2.64 19.68
N ASP A 160 -5.13 3.10 19.93
CA ASP A 160 -4.38 2.95 21.17
C ASP A 160 -3.62 4.26 21.43
N GLU A 161 -4.01 4.98 22.48
CA GLU A 161 -3.38 6.26 22.90
C GLU A 161 -3.26 7.31 21.78
N GLY A 162 -4.29 7.43 20.92
CA GLY A 162 -4.30 8.39 19.80
C GLY A 162 -3.48 7.95 18.59
N VAL A 163 -3.00 6.71 18.59
CA VAL A 163 -2.30 6.06 17.48
C VAL A 163 -3.13 4.87 17.00
N PHE A 164 -3.10 4.58 15.70
CA PHE A 164 -3.88 3.50 15.10
C PHE A 164 -2.99 2.35 14.65
N ASP A 165 -3.19 1.18 15.26
CA ASP A 165 -2.61 -0.09 14.85
C ASP A 165 -3.57 -0.79 13.86
N SER A 166 -3.13 -0.96 12.62
CA SER A 166 -3.93 -1.54 11.55
C SER A 166 -3.32 -2.83 11.03
N GLY A 167 -4.10 -3.91 11.04
CA GLY A 167 -3.71 -5.18 10.43
C GLY A 167 -4.19 -5.24 8.99
N LEU A 168 -3.25 -5.42 8.05
CA LEU A 168 -3.55 -5.52 6.63
C LEU A 168 -3.29 -6.92 6.09
N GLN A 169 -4.09 -7.31 5.11
CA GLN A 169 -3.89 -8.51 4.30
C GLN A 169 -3.28 -8.11 2.96
N ILE A 170 -2.15 -8.73 2.62
CA ILE A 170 -1.45 -8.45 1.35
C ILE A 170 -2.27 -9.08 0.22
N ILE A 171 -2.60 -8.25 -0.78
CA ILE A 171 -3.30 -8.68 -2.01
C ILE A 171 -2.27 -8.92 -3.11
N ASP A 172 -1.39 -7.95 -3.34
CA ASP A 172 -0.31 -8.03 -4.33
C ASP A 172 0.92 -7.30 -3.79
N MET A 173 2.10 -7.75 -4.22
CA MET A 173 3.38 -7.14 -3.88
C MET A 173 4.24 -7.04 -5.14
N GLN A 174 4.73 -5.84 -5.39
CA GLN A 174 5.61 -5.56 -6.50
C GLN A 174 6.92 -4.97 -6.00
N THR A 175 7.99 -5.32 -6.71
CA THR A 175 9.34 -4.89 -6.39
C THR A 175 9.86 -4.09 -7.57
N SER A 176 10.24 -2.83 -7.36
CA SER A 176 10.90 -2.05 -8.40
C SER A 176 12.39 -2.44 -8.43
N GLY A 177 12.72 -3.54 -9.12
CA GLY A 177 14.11 -4.00 -9.30
C GLY A 177 14.24 -5.51 -9.37
N GLU A 178 15.20 -6.00 -10.17
CA GLU A 178 15.61 -7.41 -10.22
C GLU A 178 16.26 -7.82 -8.88
N GLN A 179 16.00 -9.04 -8.38
CA GLN A 179 16.63 -9.71 -7.20
C GLN A 179 15.90 -9.65 -5.84
N TRP A 180 14.64 -10.07 -5.78
CA TRP A 180 13.98 -10.38 -4.48
C TRP A 180 14.44 -11.72 -3.85
N TRP A 181 15.00 -12.67 -4.62
CA TRP A 181 15.49 -13.94 -4.04
C TRP A 181 16.73 -13.77 -3.15
N GLN A 182 17.51 -12.71 -3.32
CA GLN A 182 18.65 -12.45 -2.46
C GLN A 182 18.24 -11.90 -1.08
N VAL A 183 17.16 -11.11 -0.96
CA VAL A 183 16.71 -10.58 0.34
C VAL A 183 16.04 -11.67 1.21
N ARG A 184 15.39 -12.68 0.59
CA ARG A 184 14.94 -13.88 1.32
C ARG A 184 16.10 -14.73 1.87
N SER A 185 17.30 -14.56 1.34
CA SER A 185 18.49 -15.37 1.68
C SER A 185 19.53 -14.58 2.49
N ALA A 186 19.55 -13.26 2.34
CA ALA A 186 20.43 -12.36 3.06
C ALA A 186 19.70 -11.87 4.32
N LYS A 187 19.92 -12.61 5.40
CA LYS A 187 19.92 -12.15 6.79
C LYS A 187 19.29 -10.77 6.99
N ILE A 188 18.13 -10.76 7.64
CA ILE A 188 17.79 -9.74 8.62
C ILE A 188 18.97 -9.74 9.63
N ARG A 189 20.01 -8.96 9.34
CA ARG A 189 21.00 -8.57 10.34
C ARG A 189 20.34 -7.47 11.15
N THR A 190 19.53 -7.92 12.09
CA THR A 190 19.30 -7.22 13.35
C THR A 190 20.69 -6.97 13.97
N GLY A 191 21.04 -5.70 14.17
CA GLY A 191 22.19 -5.28 14.98
C GLY A 191 23.54 -5.31 14.27
N ASP A 192 23.91 -4.20 13.63
CA ASP A 192 25.30 -3.79 13.40
C ASP A 192 25.32 -2.25 13.37
N LEU A 193 24.91 -1.59 14.45
CA LEU A 193 25.30 -0.20 14.74
C LEU A 193 25.43 -0.01 16.25
N ALA A 194 26.65 0.36 16.65
CA ALA A 194 27.11 0.83 17.94
C ALA A 194 27.34 -0.22 19.05
N GLU A 195 28.32 -1.10 18.84
CA GLU A 195 29.26 -1.35 19.94
C GLU A 195 30.09 -0.05 20.10
N GLU A 196 30.06 0.49 21.31
CA GLU A 196 30.76 1.69 21.72
C GLU A 196 32.28 1.46 21.62
N GLU A 197 32.95 2.14 20.69
CA GLU A 197 34.38 2.39 20.87
C GLU A 197 34.54 3.38 22.02
N GLY A 198 34.96 2.85 23.17
CA GLY A 198 35.28 3.61 24.37
C GLY A 198 36.29 4.72 24.07
N PHE A 199 35.83 5.95 24.26
CA PHE A 199 36.71 7.11 24.36
C PHE A 199 37.22 7.20 25.80
N GLU A 200 38.43 6.68 26.06
CA GLU A 200 39.15 6.94 27.31
C GLU A 200 39.64 8.40 27.31
N PRO A 201 39.19 9.26 28.26
CA PRO A 201 39.76 10.58 28.40
C PRO A 201 41.20 10.50 28.95
N PRO A 202 42.11 11.38 28.50
CA PRO A 202 43.49 11.39 28.96
C PRO A 202 43.57 11.71 30.46
N SER A 203 44.25 10.85 31.21
CA SER A 203 44.55 11.02 32.62
C SER A 203 45.51 12.19 32.83
N GLU A 204 45.01 13.28 33.42
CA GLU A 204 45.86 14.36 33.91
C GLU A 204 46.74 13.85 35.06
N SER A 205 48.05 14.01 34.89
CA SER A 205 49.05 13.66 35.92
C SER A 205 49.17 14.82 36.92
N PRO A 206 49.29 14.55 38.24
CA PRO A 206 49.46 15.59 39.23
C PRO A 206 50.89 16.17 39.21
N ARG A 207 51.00 17.48 39.42
CA ARG A 207 52.24 18.17 39.82
C ARG A 207 52.18 18.54 41.28
#